data_AF-A0AAV7KA73-F1
#
_entry.id   AF-A0AAV7KA73-F1
#
_cell.length_a   1.000
_cell.length_b   1.000
_cell.length_c   1.000
_cell.angle_alpha   90.00
_cell.angle_beta   90.00
_cell.angle_gamma   90.00
#
_symmetry.space_group_name_H-M   'P 1'
#
loop_
_entity.id
_entity.type
_entity.pdbx_description
1 polymer ?
#
loop_
_entity_poly.entity_id
_entity_poly.type
_entity_poly.pdbx_seq_one_letter_code
_entity_poly.pdbx_strand_id
1 'polypeptide(L)'
;MIVDLEELAKLDKLKNLRSLWISENPCTSAPTIEYAEKIYSILPKIKYLDGQPIQSYLKQRKEEEKTESSNLFNAVSILIEDLSVDELIELQRRISLKIS
;
A
#
# COMPACT_ATOMS: atom_id res chain seq x y z
N MET A 1 10.57 -5.37 -24.60
CA MET A 1 9.40 -5.08 -23.75
C MET A 1 9.54 -5.96 -22.52
N ILE A 2 9.54 -5.36 -21.32
CA ILE A 2 9.64 -6.12 -20.06
C ILE A 2 8.22 -6.60 -19.73
N VAL A 3 8.03 -7.92 -19.66
CA VAL A 3 6.72 -8.52 -19.39
C VAL A 3 6.59 -8.91 -17.91
N ASP A 4 7.71 -9.21 -17.26
CA ASP A 4 7.75 -9.62 -15.85
C ASP A 4 8.68 -8.74 -15.01
N LEU A 5 8.20 -8.37 -13.83
CA LEU A 5 8.97 -7.59 -12.86
C LEU A 5 10.21 -8.35 -12.34
N GLU A 6 10.22 -9.68 -12.41
CA GLU A 6 11.35 -10.51 -12.02
C GLU A 6 12.60 -10.24 -12.89
N GLU A 7 12.42 -9.77 -14.13
CA GLU A 7 13.54 -9.38 -14.97
C GLU A 7 14.31 -8.18 -14.42
N LEU A 8 13.67 -7.34 -13.58
CA LEU A 8 14.34 -6.24 -12.90
C LEU A 8 15.34 -6.71 -11.84
N ALA A 9 15.26 -7.95 -11.35
CA ALA A 9 16.26 -8.49 -10.44
C ALA A 9 17.67 -8.51 -11.06
N LYS A 10 17.76 -8.60 -12.39
CA LYS A 10 19.02 -8.53 -13.13
C LYS A 10 19.67 -7.13 -13.05
N LEU A 11 18.87 -6.09 -12.78
CA LEU A 11 19.32 -4.71 -12.65
C LEU A 11 19.92 -4.40 -11.27
N ASP A 12 19.75 -5.26 -10.24
CA ASP A 12 20.36 -5.03 -8.92
C ASP A 12 21.90 -5.04 -8.99
N LYS A 13 22.47 -5.69 -10.01
CA LYS A 13 23.92 -5.65 -10.29
C LYS A 13 24.43 -4.24 -10.63
N LEU A 14 23.54 -3.32 -11.03
CA LEU A 14 23.89 -1.94 -11.37
C LEU A 14 23.95 -1.08 -10.10
N LYS A 15 25.13 -1.04 -9.48
CA LYS A 15 25.38 -0.32 -8.20
C LYS A 15 25.03 1.17 -8.22
N ASN A 16 24.94 1.79 -9.39
CA ASN A 16 24.67 3.22 -9.57
C ASN A 16 23.25 3.51 -10.10
N LEU A 17 22.40 2.49 -10.26
CA LEU A 17 21.04 2.70 -10.75
C LEU A 17 20.21 3.42 -9.68
N ARG A 18 19.81 4.66 -9.99
CA ARG A 18 19.05 5.53 -9.07
C ARG A 18 17.73 6.01 -9.66
N SER A 19 17.63 6.08 -10.97
CA SER A 19 16.42 6.45 -11.70
C SER A 19 16.07 5.32 -12.64
N LEU A 20 14.82 4.92 -12.65
CA LEU A 20 14.30 3.90 -13.53
C LEU A 20 12.99 4.39 -14.11
N TRP A 21 12.86 4.18 -15.42
CA TRP A 21 11.66 4.47 -16.17
C TRP A 21 11.20 3.19 -16.83
N ILE A 22 10.07 2.65 -16.37
CA ILE A 22 9.43 1.48 -16.95
C ILE A 22 7.92 1.69 -17.17
N SER A 23 7.44 2.92 -17.02
CA SER A 23 6.15 3.35 -17.57
C SER A 23 6.01 2.89 -19.02
N GLU A 24 4.82 2.39 -19.38
CA GLU A 24 4.52 1.76 -20.69
C GLU A 24 5.07 0.34 -20.92
N ASN A 25 5.58 -0.34 -19.88
CA ASN A 25 5.76 -1.78 -19.97
C ASN A 25 4.48 -2.55 -19.59
N PRO A 26 4.22 -3.72 -20.18
CA PRO A 26 3.05 -4.54 -19.84
C PRO A 26 3.06 -5.06 -18.40
N CYS A 27 4.23 -5.10 -17.73
CA CYS A 27 4.33 -5.40 -16.29
C CYS A 27 3.83 -4.25 -15.38
N THR A 28 3.55 -3.09 -15.96
CA THR A 28 3.20 -1.85 -15.27
C THR A 28 1.70 -1.63 -15.37
N SER A 29 0.91 -2.39 -14.60
CA SER A 29 -0.55 -2.19 -14.49
C SER A 29 -0.86 -0.92 -13.70
N ALA A 30 -0.73 0.24 -14.36
CA ALA A 30 -0.83 1.57 -13.78
C ALA A 30 0.22 1.88 -12.68
N PRO A 31 0.61 3.15 -12.47
CA PRO A 31 1.49 3.54 -11.38
C PRO A 31 0.72 3.46 -10.05
N THR A 32 0.62 2.25 -9.48
CA THR A 32 0.05 2.01 -8.15
C THR A 32 1.15 1.96 -7.08
N ILE A 33 0.76 2.17 -5.82
CA ILE A 33 1.65 2.05 -4.66
C ILE A 33 2.24 0.63 -4.56
N GLU A 34 1.40 -0.39 -4.76
CA GLU A 34 1.78 -1.81 -4.73
C GLU A 34 2.86 -2.14 -5.76
N TYR A 35 2.77 -1.53 -6.93
CA TYR A 35 3.76 -1.65 -7.99
C TYR A 35 5.10 -1.02 -7.58
N ALA A 36 5.07 0.19 -7.01
CA ALA A 36 6.27 0.87 -6.51
C ALA A 36 6.95 0.07 -5.39
N GLU A 37 6.19 -0.56 -4.50
CA GLU A 37 6.70 -1.42 -3.42
C GLU A 37 7.35 -2.70 -3.92
N LYS A 38 6.76 -3.35 -4.94
CA LYS A 38 7.37 -4.51 -5.58
C LYS A 38 8.72 -4.14 -6.20
N ILE A 39 8.80 -3.00 -6.87
CA ILE A 39 10.07 -2.52 -7.44
C ILE A 39 11.06 -2.17 -6.35
N TYR A 40 10.63 -1.50 -5.29
CA TYR A 40 11.52 -1.17 -4.17
C TYR A 40 12.07 -2.44 -3.49
N SER A 41 11.26 -3.51 -3.42
CA SER A 41 11.68 -4.80 -2.87
C SER A 41 12.74 -5.49 -3.74
N ILE A 42 12.69 -5.30 -5.06
CA ILE A 42 13.67 -5.86 -6.00
C ILE A 42 14.91 -4.96 -6.11
N LEU A 43 14.72 -3.64 -6.09
CA LEU A 43 15.74 -2.61 -6.29
C LEU A 43 15.70 -1.57 -5.15
N PRO A 44 16.19 -1.93 -3.95
CA PRO A 44 16.10 -1.06 -2.77
C PRO A 44 16.94 0.22 -2.86
N LYS A 45 17.83 0.33 -3.85
CA LYS A 45 18.72 1.48 -4.05
C LYS A 45 18.11 2.58 -4.94
N ILE A 46 16.95 2.32 -5.52
CA ILE A 46 16.30 3.23 -6.45
C ILE A 46 15.76 4.47 -5.71
N LYS A 47 15.93 5.64 -6.31
CA LYS A 47 15.44 6.91 -5.77
C LYS A 47 14.25 7.45 -6.53
N TYR A 48 14.24 7.26 -7.85
CA TYR A 48 13.20 7.74 -8.75
C TYR A 48 12.66 6.59 -9.57
N LEU A 49 11.33 6.49 -9.60
CA LEU A 49 10.57 5.54 -10.39
C LEU A 49 9.58 6.33 -11.25
N ASP A 50 9.69 6.16 -12.57
CA ASP A 50 8.80 6.80 -13.55
C ASP A 50 8.73 8.33 -13.40
N GLY A 51 9.87 8.95 -13.06
CA GLY A 51 9.98 10.40 -12.84
C GLY A 51 9.51 10.89 -11.47
N GLN A 52 8.95 10.02 -10.63
CA GLN A 52 8.55 10.35 -9.26
C GLN A 52 9.52 9.78 -8.22
N PRO A 53 9.82 10.50 -7.13
CA PRO A 53 10.64 9.95 -6.06
C PRO A 53 9.89 8.82 -5.34
N ILE A 54 10.59 7.72 -5.04
CA ILE A 54 9.95 6.54 -4.45
C ILE A 54 9.29 6.81 -3.09
N GLN A 55 9.82 7.79 -2.37
CA GLN A 55 9.28 8.28 -1.10
C GLN A 55 7.87 8.87 -1.23
N SER A 56 7.50 9.39 -2.40
CA SER A 56 6.14 9.90 -2.64
C SER A 56 5.10 8.77 -2.56
N TYR A 57 5.38 7.62 -3.17
CA TYR A 57 4.49 6.46 -3.10
C TYR A 57 4.35 5.92 -1.67
N LEU A 58 5.45 5.90 -0.90
CA LEU A 58 5.41 5.48 0.52
C LEU A 58 4.63 6.46 1.41
N LYS A 59 4.67 7.77 1.11
CA LYS A 59 3.84 8.75 1.81
C LYS A 59 2.37 8.56 1.48
N GLN A 60 2.06 8.34 0.20
CA GLN A 60 0.70 8.13 -0.28
C GLN A 60 0.07 6.89 0.36
N ARG A 61 0.84 5.80 0.52
CA ARG A 61 0.39 4.60 1.25
C ARG A 61 -0.02 4.89 2.69
N LYS A 62 0.79 5.67 3.42
CA LYS A 62 0.47 6.05 4.81
C LYS A 62 -0.77 6.93 4.89
N GLU A 63 -1.01 7.76 3.88
CA GLU A 63 -2.22 8.57 3.77
C GLU A 63 -3.44 7.70 3.44
N GLU A 64 -3.31 6.70 2.55
CA GLU A 64 -4.37 5.72 2.25
C GLU A 64 -4.73 4.88 3.48
N GLU A 65 -3.75 4.30 4.18
CA GLU A 65 -3.98 3.50 5.40
C GLU A 65 -4.67 4.34 6.51
N LYS A 66 -4.28 5.61 6.63
CA LYS A 66 -4.89 6.54 7.59
C LYS A 66 -6.32 6.89 7.17
N THR A 67 -6.57 7.07 5.89
CA THR A 67 -7.89 7.39 5.33
C THR A 67 -8.84 6.20 5.47
N GLU A 68 -8.39 4.99 5.15
CA GLU A 68 -9.16 3.76 5.36
C GLU A 68 -9.52 3.54 6.83
N SER A 69 -8.55 3.70 7.73
CA SER A 69 -8.79 3.58 9.17
C SER A 69 -9.82 4.61 9.66
N SER A 70 -9.75 5.84 9.14
CA SER A 70 -10.70 6.90 9.47
C SER A 70 -12.10 6.61 8.91
N ASN A 71 -12.18 6.09 7.69
CA ASN A 71 -13.45 5.72 7.05
C ASN A 71 -14.13 4.56 7.78
N LEU A 72 -13.36 3.53 8.19
CA LEU A 72 -13.88 2.43 9.00
C LEU A 72 -14.39 2.94 10.36
N PHE A 73 -13.65 3.81 11.02
CA PHE A 73 -14.08 4.40 12.30
C PHE A 73 -15.38 5.20 12.15
N ASN A 74 -15.49 6.02 11.09
CA ASN A 74 -16.68 6.79 10.79
C ASN A 74 -17.89 5.88 10.47
N ALA A 75 -17.69 4.85 9.65
CA ALA A 75 -18.75 3.90 9.31
C ALA A 75 -19.24 3.13 10.56
N VAL A 76 -18.32 2.71 11.42
CA VAL A 76 -18.66 2.05 12.69
C VAL A 76 -19.40 3.01 13.62
N SER A 77 -18.98 4.28 13.69
CA SER A 77 -19.66 5.29 14.52
C SER A 77 -21.12 5.48 14.09
N ILE A 78 -21.37 5.55 12.79
CA ILE A 78 -22.74 5.66 12.24
C ILE A 78 -23.57 4.43 12.57
N LEU A 79 -23.02 3.22 12.40
CA LEU A 79 -23.74 1.97 12.68
C LEU A 79 -24.05 1.76 14.18
N ILE A 80 -23.24 2.36 15.06
CA ILE A 80 -23.41 2.28 16.52
C ILE A 80 -24.53 3.20 17.03
N GLU A 81 -24.86 4.27 16.32
CA GLU A 81 -25.95 5.17 16.72
C GLU A 81 -27.32 4.48 16.73
N ASP A 82 -27.49 3.44 15.90
CA ASP A 82 -28.73 2.65 15.80
C ASP A 82 -28.74 1.39 16.67
N LEU A 83 -27.66 1.10 17.41
CA LEU A 83 -27.52 -0.10 18.23
C LEU A 83 -28.02 0.12 19.66
N SER A 84 -28.72 -0.88 20.20
CA SER A 84 -29.11 -0.88 21.61
C SER A 84 -27.91 -1.14 22.53
N VAL A 85 -28.03 -0.76 23.80
CA VAL A 85 -26.97 -0.97 24.81
C VAL A 85 -26.62 -2.46 24.94
N ASP A 86 -27.60 -3.35 24.86
CA ASP A 86 -27.38 -4.81 24.95
C ASP A 86 -26.58 -5.36 23.76
N GLU A 87 -26.85 -4.86 22.56
CA GLU A 87 -26.11 -5.24 21.35
C GLU A 87 -24.67 -4.73 21.38
N LEU A 88 -24.44 -3.53 21.93
CA LEU A 88 -23.09 -2.98 22.12
C LEU A 88 -22.26 -3.81 23.11
N ILE A 89 -22.88 -4.30 24.18
CA ILE A 89 -22.23 -5.17 25.17
C ILE A 89 -21.79 -6.50 24.53
N GLU A 90 -22.65 -7.14 23.72
CA GLU A 90 -22.27 -8.39 23.04
C GLU A 90 -21.21 -8.16 21.95
N LEU A 91 -21.26 -7.04 21.23
CA LEU A 91 -20.21 -6.63 20.29
C LEU A 91 -18.86 -6.45 20.99
N GLN A 92 -18.82 -5.73 22.09
CA GLN A 92 -17.60 -5.53 22.89
C GLN A 92 -17.03 -6.88 23.34
N ARG A 93 -17.87 -7.80 23.82
CA ARG A 93 -17.46 -9.13 24.26
C ARG A 93 -16.82 -9.94 23.13
N ARG A 94 -17.41 -9.92 21.94
CA ARG A 94 -16.88 -10.62 20.76
C ARG A 94 -15.56 -10.03 20.27
N ILE A 95 -15.42 -8.71 20.33
CA ILE A 95 -14.18 -8.02 19.95
C ILE A 95 -13.05 -8.41 20.92
N SER A 96 -13.28 -8.35 22.23
CA SER A 96 -12.29 -8.79 23.24
C SER A 96 -11.81 -10.22 23.03
N LEU A 97 -12.68 -11.14 22.59
CA LEU A 97 -12.30 -12.52 22.31
C LEU A 97 -11.45 -12.70 21.03
N LYS A 98 -11.51 -11.75 20.09
CA LYS A 98 -10.74 -11.80 18.83
C LYS A 98 -9.37 -11.14 18.93
N ILE A 99 -9.18 -10.22 19.88
CA ILE A 99 -7.92 -9.47 20.03
C ILE A 99 -7.01 -10.10 21.11
N SER A 100 -7.54 -11.01 21.92
CA SER A 100 -6.78 -11.81 22.89
C SER A 100 -6.21 -13.08 22.28
#